data_AF-A0A317XZ65-F1
#
_entry.id   AF-A0A317XZ65-F1
#
_cell.length_a   1.000
_cell.length_b   1.000
_cell.length_c   1.000
_cell.angle_alpha   90.00
_cell.angle_beta   90.00
_cell.angle_gamma   90.00
#
_symmetry.space_group_name_H-M   'P 1'
#
loop_
_entity.id
_entity.type
_entity.pdbx_description
1 polymer ?
#
loop_
_entity_poly.entity_id
_entity_poly.type
_entity_poly.pdbx_seq_one_letter_code
_entity_poly.pdbx_strand_id
1 'polypeptide(L)'
;MTSLFAFTRTAFGGLRSPAASMSSSTASASSFLRTFTSSVSAQASPRTKHLAQHGSGGKLKTHSGTKKRWSPLGSGSGKAYELTFKRGLAGKRHLNSGMARDRLNNLGGTALSPRGRINRTLRRLLGPSL
;
A
#
# COMPACT_ATOMS: atom_id res chain seq x y z
N MET A 1 21.40 -7.74 -54.28
CA MET A 1 22.49 -7.41 -53.34
C MET A 1 21.90 -7.31 -51.95
N THR A 2 22.33 -8.22 -51.09
CA THR A 2 21.92 -8.46 -49.70
C THR A 2 22.67 -7.56 -48.73
N SER A 3 22.00 -7.01 -47.70
CA SER A 3 22.65 -6.79 -46.39
C SER A 3 21.63 -6.59 -45.27
N LEU A 4 21.72 -7.50 -44.29
CA LEU A 4 21.02 -7.58 -43.02
C LEU A 4 21.72 -6.67 -42.00
N PHE A 5 20.98 -6.05 -41.06
CA PHE A 5 21.57 -5.48 -39.84
C PHE A 5 21.02 -6.19 -38.61
N ALA A 6 21.95 -6.75 -37.84
CA ALA A 6 21.75 -7.69 -36.75
C ALA A 6 21.59 -6.98 -35.39
N PHE A 7 20.80 -7.62 -34.52
CA PHE A 7 20.66 -7.36 -33.10
C PHE A 7 21.96 -7.70 -32.33
N THR A 8 22.34 -6.87 -31.37
CA THR A 8 23.31 -7.25 -30.32
C THR A 8 22.69 -7.12 -28.94
N ARG A 9 22.45 -8.28 -28.30
CA ARG A 9 22.09 -8.47 -26.89
C ARG A 9 23.38 -8.52 -26.06
N THR A 10 23.49 -7.71 -25.02
CA THR A 10 24.52 -7.85 -23.99
C THR A 10 24.03 -8.79 -22.89
N ALA A 11 24.78 -9.87 -22.67
CA ALA A 11 24.62 -10.84 -21.59
C ALA A 11 25.94 -10.94 -20.82
N PHE A 12 25.89 -10.72 -19.50
CA PHE A 12 26.90 -11.13 -18.52
C PHE A 12 26.09 -11.98 -17.51
N GLY A 13 26.26 -13.29 -17.34
CA GLY A 13 27.48 -14.01 -16.93
C GLY A 13 27.73 -13.73 -15.44
N GLY A 14 27.70 -14.63 -14.47
CA GLY A 14 27.49 -16.08 -14.39
C GLY A 14 27.65 -16.51 -12.90
N LEU A 15 26.84 -17.48 -12.47
CA LEU A 15 27.06 -18.61 -11.53
C LEU A 15 27.98 -18.55 -10.27
N ARG A 16 27.34 -18.85 -9.12
CA ARG A 16 27.64 -19.84 -8.03
C ARG A 16 28.78 -19.66 -6.98
N SER A 17 28.32 -19.85 -5.73
CA SER A 17 28.85 -20.01 -4.35
C SER A 17 29.97 -21.07 -4.11
N PRO A 18 30.28 -21.50 -2.86
CA PRO A 18 30.70 -20.83 -1.60
C PRO A 18 32.05 -21.37 -1.06
N ALA A 19 32.62 -20.78 0.00
CA ALA A 19 33.64 -21.47 0.82
C ALA A 19 33.52 -21.08 2.29
N ALA A 20 33.12 -22.04 3.12
CA ALA A 20 33.23 -22.01 4.57
C ALA A 20 34.12 -23.20 4.97
N SER A 21 35.17 -22.93 5.74
CA SER A 21 35.91 -23.95 6.49
C SER A 21 36.87 -23.29 7.46
N MET A 22 36.57 -23.35 8.77
CA MET A 22 37.56 -23.56 9.82
C MET A 22 36.94 -24.47 10.87
N SER A 23 37.69 -25.52 11.24
CA SER A 23 37.31 -26.58 12.16
C SER A 23 38.40 -26.74 13.20
N SER A 24 38.03 -26.86 14.48
CA SER A 24 38.78 -27.47 15.62
C SER A 24 38.12 -26.97 16.93
N SER A 25 37.88 -27.71 18.01
CA SER A 25 38.18 -29.10 18.41
C SER A 25 37.42 -29.44 19.71
N THR A 26 37.13 -30.74 19.87
CA THR A 26 37.15 -31.57 21.10
C THR A 26 36.25 -31.25 22.31
N ALA A 27 35.19 -32.07 22.40
CA ALA A 27 34.71 -32.90 23.52
C ALA A 27 34.82 -32.41 24.98
N SER A 28 33.69 -32.45 25.70
CA SER A 28 33.58 -33.10 27.02
C SER A 28 32.11 -33.34 27.37
N ALA A 29 31.77 -34.59 27.65
CA ALA A 29 30.46 -35.05 28.07
C ALA A 29 30.10 -34.49 29.45
N SER A 30 28.88 -33.95 29.58
CA SER A 30 28.16 -33.92 30.85
C SER A 30 26.66 -33.97 30.57
N SER A 31 26.13 -35.17 30.76
CA SER A 31 24.71 -35.51 30.76
C SER A 31 24.02 -34.80 31.92
N PHE A 32 23.31 -33.71 31.63
CA PHE A 32 22.30 -33.15 32.54
C PHE A 32 20.93 -33.25 31.87
N LEU A 33 20.16 -34.25 32.30
CA LEU A 33 18.73 -34.36 32.03
C LEU A 33 18.05 -33.10 32.55
N ARG A 34 17.62 -32.21 31.65
CA ARG A 34 16.70 -31.12 31.97
C ARG A 34 15.35 -31.42 31.34
N THR A 35 14.56 -32.18 32.09
CA THR A 35 13.13 -32.33 31.86
C THR A 35 12.47 -30.98 32.14
N PHE A 36 12.20 -30.20 31.10
CA PHE A 36 11.33 -29.02 31.22
C PHE A 36 9.88 -29.45 30.97
N THR A 37 9.15 -29.55 32.07
CA THR A 37 7.70 -29.69 32.14
C THR A 37 7.00 -28.68 31.22
N SER A 38 6.19 -29.18 30.30
CA SER A 38 5.32 -28.38 29.43
C SER A 38 4.09 -27.90 30.21
N SER A 39 4.14 -26.71 30.81
CA SER A 39 2.93 -26.01 31.24
C SER A 39 2.36 -25.21 30.07
N VAL A 40 1.44 -25.83 29.34
CA VAL A 40 0.55 -25.13 28.41
C VAL A 40 -0.49 -24.38 29.24
N SER A 41 -0.27 -23.10 29.45
CA SER A 41 -1.34 -22.15 29.72
C SER A 41 -0.93 -20.78 29.20
N ALA A 42 -0.88 -20.68 27.87
CA ALA A 42 -1.03 -19.39 27.20
C ALA A 42 -2.46 -18.92 27.49
N GLN A 43 -2.64 -18.28 28.64
CA GLN A 43 -3.86 -17.54 28.95
C GLN A 43 -3.94 -16.41 27.92
N ALA A 44 -4.68 -16.68 26.84
CA ALA A 44 -4.94 -15.68 25.83
C ALA A 44 -5.61 -14.50 26.52
N SER A 45 -4.90 -13.38 26.61
CA SER A 45 -5.43 -12.12 27.11
C SER A 45 -6.77 -11.87 26.42
N PRO A 46 -7.86 -11.59 27.16
CA PRO A 46 -9.13 -11.26 26.55
C PRO A 46 -8.89 -10.11 25.59
N ARG A 47 -9.00 -10.37 24.27
CA ARG A 47 -9.12 -9.31 23.28
C ARG A 47 -10.44 -8.61 23.56
N THR A 48 -10.41 -7.68 24.51
CA THR A 48 -11.51 -6.77 24.75
C THR A 48 -11.76 -6.11 23.41
N LYS A 49 -12.99 -6.27 22.91
CA LYS A 49 -13.46 -5.58 21.70
C LYS A 49 -13.54 -4.11 22.04
N HIS A 50 -12.38 -3.44 22.08
CA HIS A 50 -12.27 -1.99 22.25
C HIS A 50 -12.62 -1.28 20.93
N LEU A 51 -13.77 -1.66 20.35
CA LEU A 51 -14.34 -1.05 19.15
C LEU A 51 -15.23 0.16 19.51
N ALA A 52 -15.41 0.46 20.79
CA ALA A 52 -16.27 1.56 21.27
C ALA A 52 -15.49 2.82 21.68
N GLN A 53 -14.29 3.06 21.11
CA GLN A 53 -13.42 4.14 21.55
C GLN A 53 -13.47 5.41 20.67
N HIS A 54 -14.62 5.71 20.06
CA HIS A 54 -14.88 7.02 19.46
C HIS A 54 -16.20 7.57 19.99
N GLY A 55 -16.13 8.71 20.68
CA GLY A 55 -17.28 9.39 21.26
C GLY A 55 -18.43 9.60 20.26
N SER A 56 -19.65 9.40 20.76
CA SER A 56 -20.94 9.33 20.07
C SER A 56 -21.22 8.02 19.33
N GLY A 57 -21.81 7.06 20.05
CA GLY A 57 -22.61 5.93 19.57
C GLY A 57 -22.27 5.36 18.19
N GLY A 58 -21.25 4.49 18.11
CA GLY A 58 -21.08 3.42 17.11
C GLY A 58 -21.13 3.76 15.61
N LYS A 59 -21.39 5.01 15.21
CA LYS A 59 -21.57 5.42 13.82
C LYS A 59 -20.22 5.73 13.20
N LEU A 60 -20.01 5.25 11.97
CA LEU A 60 -18.85 5.60 11.17
C LEU A 60 -18.88 7.09 10.82
N LYS A 61 -17.74 7.76 10.95
CA LYS A 61 -17.57 9.19 10.59
C LYS A 61 -16.88 9.30 9.24
N THR A 62 -17.29 10.29 8.46
CA THR A 62 -16.63 10.61 7.17
C THR A 62 -15.32 11.34 7.41
N HIS A 63 -14.28 10.96 6.67
CA HIS A 63 -12.98 11.63 6.74
C HIS A 63 -13.04 13.00 6.03
N SER A 64 -13.02 14.08 6.82
CA SER A 64 -13.21 15.45 6.35
C SER A 64 -12.18 15.90 5.31
N GLY A 65 -10.91 15.52 5.48
CA GLY A 65 -9.85 15.84 4.52
C GLY A 65 -10.06 15.17 3.16
N THR A 66 -10.61 13.96 3.15
CA THR A 66 -10.93 13.26 1.90
C THR A 66 -12.12 13.90 1.23
N LYS A 67 -13.18 14.22 1.99
CA LYS A 67 -14.38 14.88 1.49
C LYS A 67 -14.10 16.22 0.82
N LYS A 68 -13.13 16.98 1.34
CA LYS A 68 -12.71 18.28 0.76
C LYS A 68 -11.91 18.14 -0.54
N ARG A 69 -11.31 16.98 -0.81
CA ARG A 69 -10.38 16.77 -1.94
C ARG A 69 -10.98 15.92 -3.06
N TRP A 70 -11.89 15.03 -2.71
CA TRP A 70 -12.49 14.05 -3.61
C TRP A 70 -14.01 14.17 -3.60
N SER A 71 -14.60 14.05 -4.78
CA SER A 71 -16.05 14.03 -4.96
C SER A 71 -16.46 12.82 -5.77
N PRO A 72 -17.54 12.11 -5.41
CA PRO A 72 -18.06 11.02 -6.24
C PRO A 72 -18.58 11.55 -7.58
N LEU A 73 -18.42 10.73 -8.61
CA LEU A 73 -19.06 10.87 -9.92
C LEU A 73 -20.15 9.80 -10.00
N GLY A 74 -21.40 10.26 -10.05
CA GLY A 74 -22.59 9.41 -10.02
C GLY A 74 -23.43 9.63 -8.75
N SER A 75 -24.73 9.33 -8.88
CA SER A 75 -25.69 9.35 -7.77
C SER A 75 -25.79 7.95 -7.17
N GLY A 76 -25.96 7.85 -5.83
CA GLY A 76 -26.00 6.61 -5.05
C GLY A 76 -27.13 5.61 -5.37
N SER A 77 -27.81 5.78 -6.50
CA SER A 77 -28.84 4.85 -7.02
C SER A 77 -28.25 3.67 -7.81
N GLY A 78 -26.97 3.73 -8.20
CA GLY A 78 -26.24 2.63 -8.83
C GLY A 78 -25.24 2.00 -7.86
N LYS A 79 -24.98 0.68 -8.00
CA LYS A 79 -24.19 -0.15 -7.09
C LYS A 79 -22.97 0.62 -6.54
N ALA A 80 -22.85 0.76 -5.22
CA ALA A 80 -21.82 1.58 -4.57
C ALA A 80 -20.36 1.20 -4.94
N TYR A 81 -20.12 0.00 -5.47
CA TYR A 81 -18.81 -0.43 -5.96
C TYR A 81 -18.39 0.22 -7.29
N GLU A 82 -19.34 0.79 -8.04
CA GLU A 82 -19.12 1.42 -9.35
C GLU A 82 -18.78 2.91 -9.25
N LEU A 83 -18.95 3.50 -8.06
CA LEU A 83 -18.61 4.90 -7.79
C LEU A 83 -17.15 5.17 -8.18
N THR A 84 -16.98 6.13 -9.09
CA THR A 84 -15.70 6.71 -9.46
C THR A 84 -15.57 8.05 -8.75
N PHE A 85 -14.37 8.46 -8.37
CA PHE A 85 -14.15 9.74 -7.67
C PHE A 85 -13.32 10.67 -8.54
N LYS A 86 -13.62 11.97 -8.49
CA LYS A 86 -12.81 13.02 -9.10
C LYS A 86 -12.09 13.87 -8.06
N ARG A 87 -10.98 14.46 -8.46
CA ARG A 87 -10.24 15.50 -7.72
C ARG A 87 -9.60 16.49 -8.67
N GLY A 88 -9.17 17.65 -8.16
CA GLY A 88 -8.27 18.55 -8.88
C GLY A 88 -6.86 17.97 -9.00
N LEU A 89 -6.16 18.31 -10.09
CA LEU A 89 -4.73 18.08 -10.23
C LEU A 89 -3.93 18.99 -9.30
N ALA A 90 -2.78 18.52 -8.85
CA ALA A 90 -1.93 19.24 -7.90
C ALA A 90 -0.85 20.06 -8.63
N GLY A 91 -0.31 21.09 -7.96
CA GLY A 91 0.88 21.80 -8.45
C GLY A 91 0.60 23.03 -9.33
N LYS A 92 -0.64 23.52 -9.43
CA LYS A 92 -0.97 24.73 -10.21
C LYS A 92 -0.87 26.04 -9.41
N ARG A 93 -0.70 26.00 -8.09
CA ARG A 93 -0.95 27.17 -7.22
C ARG A 93 0.17 28.23 -7.23
N HIS A 94 1.44 27.82 -7.16
CA HIS A 94 2.60 28.70 -7.07
C HIS A 94 3.80 28.07 -7.80
N LEU A 95 4.86 28.84 -8.04
CA LEU A 95 6.06 28.41 -8.80
C LEU A 95 5.78 28.08 -10.28
N ASN A 96 4.97 28.90 -10.93
CA ASN A 96 4.54 28.69 -12.32
C ASN A 96 5.29 29.54 -13.37
N SER A 97 6.19 30.44 -12.97
CA SER A 97 6.85 31.41 -13.86
C SER A 97 7.69 30.76 -14.96
N GLY A 98 8.36 29.63 -14.67
CA GLY A 98 9.13 28.85 -15.64
C GLY A 98 8.38 27.67 -16.26
N MET A 99 7.08 27.54 -16.00
CA MET A 99 6.29 26.40 -16.48
C MET A 99 5.72 26.67 -17.87
N ALA A 100 5.90 25.72 -18.80
CA ALA A 100 5.27 25.79 -20.12
C ALA A 100 3.75 25.98 -20.01
N ARG A 101 3.18 26.78 -20.90
CA ARG A 101 1.75 27.15 -20.85
C ARG A 101 0.83 25.94 -20.97
N ASP A 102 1.18 24.99 -21.82
CA ASP A 102 0.42 23.74 -22.01
C ASP A 102 0.37 22.92 -20.72
N ARG A 103 1.50 22.83 -20.00
CA ARG A 103 1.54 22.16 -18.70
C ARG A 103 0.64 22.86 -17.68
N LEU A 104 0.64 24.19 -17.64
CA LEU A 104 -0.24 24.96 -16.75
C LEU A 104 -1.72 24.73 -17.06
N ASN A 105 -2.07 24.64 -18.35
CA ASN A 105 -3.43 24.35 -18.80
C ASN A 105 -3.84 22.93 -18.39
N ASN A 106 -2.97 21.94 -18.61
CA ASN A 106 -3.20 20.54 -18.22
C ASN A 106 -3.42 20.38 -16.71
N LEU A 107 -2.67 21.11 -15.87
CA LEU A 107 -2.86 21.11 -14.41
C LEU A 107 -4.19 21.73 -13.96
N GLY A 108 -4.89 22.46 -14.84
CA GLY A 108 -6.25 22.96 -14.57
C GLY A 108 -7.33 21.88 -14.62
N GLY A 109 -6.99 20.69 -15.12
CA GLY A 109 -7.93 19.59 -15.28
C GLY A 109 -8.31 18.87 -13.98
N THR A 110 -9.16 17.87 -14.14
CA THR A 110 -9.56 16.95 -13.07
C THR A 110 -8.94 15.58 -13.30
N ALA A 111 -8.61 14.89 -12.22
CA ALA A 111 -8.14 13.50 -12.25
C ALA A 111 -9.22 12.57 -11.68
N LEU A 112 -9.43 11.47 -12.38
CA LEU A 112 -10.31 10.39 -11.94
C LEU A 112 -9.54 9.38 -11.09
N SER A 113 -10.19 8.80 -10.10
CA SER A 113 -9.61 7.73 -9.31
C SER A 113 -9.49 6.45 -10.15
N PRO A 114 -8.31 5.83 -10.22
CA PRO A 114 -8.17 4.55 -10.90
C PRO A 114 -8.99 3.47 -10.16
N ARG A 115 -9.48 2.48 -10.91
CA ARG A 115 -10.11 1.30 -10.31
C ARG A 115 -9.08 0.55 -9.46
N GLY A 116 -9.52 -0.04 -8.34
CA GLY A 116 -8.64 -0.82 -7.45
C GLY A 116 -8.51 -0.27 -6.03
N ARG A 117 -7.31 -0.35 -5.45
CA ARG A 117 -7.05 -0.10 -4.02
C ARG A 117 -7.46 1.31 -3.59
N ILE A 118 -7.08 2.33 -4.36
CA ILE A 118 -7.39 3.74 -4.04
C ILE A 118 -8.90 3.96 -3.97
N ASN A 119 -9.64 3.48 -4.99
CA ASN A 119 -11.10 3.58 -5.04
C ASN A 119 -11.77 2.90 -3.84
N ARG A 120 -11.27 1.72 -3.43
CA ARG A 120 -11.73 1.01 -2.24
C ARG A 120 -11.47 1.81 -0.95
N THR A 121 -10.30 2.44 -0.83
CA THR A 121 -9.99 3.30 0.31
C THR A 121 -10.88 4.53 0.36
N LEU A 122 -11.13 5.20 -0.78
CA LEU A 122 -12.03 6.35 -0.86
C LEU A 122 -13.45 6.00 -0.42
N ARG A 123 -13.97 4.84 -0.84
CA ARG A 123 -15.28 4.34 -0.38
C ARG A 123 -15.34 4.12 1.13
N ARG A 124 -14.27 3.63 1.75
CA ARG A 124 -14.22 3.47 3.22
C ARG A 124 -14.19 4.80 3.96
N LEU A 125 -13.46 5.77 3.42
CA LEU A 125 -13.30 7.09 4.03
C LEU A 125 -14.53 7.99 3.86
N LEU A 126 -15.29 7.78 2.79
CA LEU A 126 -16.47 8.56 2.44
C LEU A 126 -17.80 7.84 2.71
N GLY A 127 -17.76 6.55 3.04
CA GLY A 127 -18.91 5.64 3.13
C GLY A 127 -20.16 6.16 3.83
N PRO A 128 -20.08 6.86 4.99
CA PRO A 128 -21.27 7.41 5.64
C PRO A 128 -21.96 8.56 4.88
N SER A 129 -21.32 9.10 3.84
CA SER A 129 -21.72 10.30 3.09
C SER A 129 -21.88 10.05 1.58
N LEU A 130 -21.79 8.79 1.12
CA LEU A 130 -21.93 8.41 -0.29
C LEU A 130 -23.35 8.00 -0.64
#